data_AF-A0A7C0XWI4-F1
#
_entry.id   AF-A0A7C0XWI4-F1
#
_cell.length_a   1.000
_cell.length_b   1.000
_cell.length_c   1.000
_cell.angle_alpha   90.00
_cell.angle_beta   90.00
_cell.angle_gamma   90.00
#
_symmetry.space_group_name_H-M   'P 1'
#
loop_
_entity.id
_entity.type
_entity.pdbx_description
1 polymer ?
#
loop_
_entity_poly.entity_id
_entity_poly.type
_entity_poly.pdbx_seq_one_letter_code
_entity_poly.pdbx_strand_id
1 'polypeptide(L)' 'MSRVKTDFNFEELKEKLKGKPPEEIAKIVGSYYEEKYKELLSFPWKRLIIFIIFLIILIALSLILLPLIQKLSLTQG' A
#
# COMPACT_ATOMS: atom_id res chain seq x y z
N MET A 1 13.78 2.14 15.64
CA MET A 1 13.19 3.50 15.56
C MET A 1 13.89 4.27 14.44
N SER A 2 13.46 4.10 13.18
CA SER A 2 14.11 4.75 12.03
C SER A 2 13.61 6.18 11.92
N ARG A 3 14.51 7.15 12.17
CA ARG A 3 14.21 8.58 11.99
C ARG A 3 14.11 8.84 10.49
N VAL A 4 12.89 8.90 9.98
CA VAL A 4 12.60 9.44 8.66
C VAL A 4 13.03 10.92 8.69
N LYS A 5 14.21 11.23 8.13
CA LYS A 5 14.60 12.59 7.79
C LYS A 5 13.71 13.04 6.64
N THR A 6 12.52 13.53 6.96
CA THR A 6 11.84 14.49 6.10
C THR A 6 12.62 15.79 6.19
N ASP A 7 13.66 15.92 5.38
CA ASP A 7 14.23 17.22 5.00
C ASP A 7 13.18 17.97 4.17
N PHE A 8 12.09 18.38 4.82
CA PHE A 8 11.17 19.35 4.27
C PHE A 8 11.93 20.69 4.34
N ASN A 9 12.55 21.09 3.23
CA ASN A 9 13.26 22.36 3.12
C ASN A 9 12.24 23.53 3.13
N PHE A 10 11.65 23.76 4.31
CA PHE A 10 10.57 24.71 4.53
C PHE A 10 11.03 26.13 4.22
N GLU A 11 12.31 26.43 4.44
CA GLU A 11 12.90 27.74 4.15
C GLU A 11 12.93 28.04 2.65
N GLU A 12 13.40 27.10 1.83
CA GLU A 12 13.43 27.29 0.37
C GLU A 12 12.02 27.42 -0.23
N LEU A 13 11.06 26.62 0.26
CA LEU A 13 9.67 26.72 -0.17
C LEU A 13 9.07 28.06 0.26
N LYS A 14 9.33 28.51 1.49
CA LYS A 14 8.84 29.77 2.03
C LYS A 14 9.41 30.98 1.28
N GLU A 15 10.66 30.94 0.85
CA GLU A 15 11.23 31.98 -0.02
C GLU A 15 10.58 31.99 -1.41
N LYS A 16 10.37 30.83 -2.03
CA LYS A 16 9.70 30.74 -3.35
C LYS A 16 8.23 31.18 -3.33
N LEU A 17 7.56 31.09 -2.18
CA LEU A 17 6.17 31.51 -1.98
C LEU A 17 6.03 32.98 -1.57
N LYS A 18 7.13 33.65 -1.16
CA LYS A 18 7.09 35.02 -0.65
C LYS A 18 6.84 36.00 -1.80
N GLY A 19 5.70 36.70 -1.75
CA GLY A 19 5.34 37.71 -2.76
C GLY A 19 4.57 37.18 -3.97
N LYS A 20 4.20 35.89 -4.00
CA LYS A 20 3.34 35.32 -5.05
C LYS A 20 1.86 35.46 -4.69
N PRO A 21 0.97 35.57 -5.71
CA PRO A 21 -0.47 35.56 -5.49
C PRO A 21 -0.92 34.18 -4.93
N PRO A 22 -2.02 34.14 -4.16
CA PRO A 22 -2.51 32.92 -3.50
C PRO A 22 -2.79 31.77 -4.47
N GLU A 23 -3.18 32.08 -5.71
CA GLU A 23 -3.43 31.10 -6.77
C GLU A 23 -2.14 30.38 -7.21
N GLU A 24 -1.03 31.12 -7.35
CA GLU A 24 0.27 30.52 -7.67
C GLU A 24 0.82 29.70 -6.51
N ILE A 25 0.61 30.17 -5.27
CA ILE A 25 0.99 29.45 -4.05
C ILE A 25 0.25 28.10 -4.01
N ALA A 26 -1.07 28.09 -4.25
CA ALA A 26 -1.86 26.88 -4.26
C ALA A 26 -1.38 25.88 -5.32
N LYS A 27 -0.97 26.37 -6.50
CA LYS A 27 -0.43 25.53 -7.57
C LYS A 27 0.92 24.92 -7.21
N ILE A 28 1.84 25.71 -6.65
CA ILE A 28 3.18 25.26 -6.24
C ILE A 28 3.07 24.22 -5.11
N VAL A 29 2.25 24.51 -4.10
CA VAL A 29 2.02 23.59 -2.99
C VAL A 29 1.32 22.33 -3.49
N GLY A 30 0.29 22.45 -4.33
CA GLY A 30 -0.42 21.33 -4.93
C GLY A 30 0.49 20.36 -5.69
N SER A 31 1.34 20.88 -6.59
CA SER A 31 2.30 20.06 -7.33
C SER A 31 3.33 19.39 -6.42
N TYR A 32 3.81 20.06 -5.38
CA TYR A 32 4.75 19.47 -4.41
C TYR A 32 4.12 18.27 -3.66
N TYR A 33 2.88 18.40 -3.22
CA TYR A 33 2.16 17.31 -2.56
C TYR A 33 1.82 16.18 -3.55
N GLU A 34 1.42 16.48 -4.78
CA GLU A 34 1.21 15.44 -5.79
C GLU A 34 2.47 14.63 -6.04
N GLU A 35 3.63 15.27 -6.20
CA GLU A 35 4.89 14.58 -6.49
C GLU A 35 5.36 13.75 -5.30
N LYS A 36 5.31 14.33 -4.09
CA LYS A 36 5.75 13.68 -2.85
C LYS A 36 4.85 12.51 -2.42
N TYR A 37 3.55 12.60 -2.67
CA TYR A 37 2.58 11.58 -2.26
C TYR A 37 2.19 10.64 -3.40
N LYS A 38 2.52 10.93 -4.67
CA LYS A 38 2.36 9.98 -5.78
C LYS A 38 3.09 8.67 -5.54
N GLU A 39 4.32 8.74 -5.03
CA GLU A 39 5.12 7.55 -4.75
C GLU A 39 4.57 6.74 -3.56
N LEU A 40 4.02 7.42 -2.55
CA LEU A 40 3.36 6.78 -1.39
C LEU A 40 2.02 6.13 -1.76
N LEU A 41 1.39 6.55 -2.85
CA LEU A 41 0.18 5.96 -3.42
C LEU A 41 0.45 4.70 -4.26
N SER A 42 1.70 4.26 -4.38
CA SER A 42 2.02 2.94 -4.93
C SER A 42 1.52 1.85 -3.97
N PHE A 43 0.23 1.54 -4.11
CA PHE A 43 -0.42 0.45 -3.39
C PHE A 43 0.47 -0.79 -3.50
N PRO A 44 0.69 -1.57 -2.43
CA PRO A 44 1.65 -2.67 -2.44
C PRO A 44 1.06 -3.87 -3.20
N TRP A 45 0.84 -3.70 -4.51
CA TRP A 45 0.27 -4.69 -5.43
C TRP A 45 0.99 -6.04 -5.32
N LYS A 46 2.31 -6.01 -5.12
CA LYS A 46 3.11 -7.22 -4.87
C LYS A 46 2.63 -8.00 -3.64
N ARG A 47 2.34 -7.31 -2.52
CA ARG A 47 1.81 -7.95 -1.31
C ARG A 47 0.39 -8.46 -1.51
N LEU A 48 -0.44 -7.70 -2.23
CA LEU A 48 -1.81 -8.11 -2.56
C LEU A 48 -1.82 -9.39 -3.42
N ILE A 49 -0.95 -9.46 -4.42
CA ILE A 49 -0.82 -10.63 -5.31
C ILE A 49 -0.36 -11.86 -4.51
N ILE A 50 0.65 -11.72 -3.64
CA ILE A 50 1.12 -12.81 -2.79
C ILE A 50 -0.01 -13.32 -1.87
N PHE A 51 -0.80 -12.40 -1.30
CA PHE A 51 -1.94 -12.75 -0.45
C PHE A 51 -3.03 -13.52 -1.21
N ILE A 52 -3.35 -13.10 -2.44
CA ILE A 52 -4.31 -13.80 -3.30
C ILE A 52 -3.83 -15.21 -3.63
N ILE A 53 -2.55 -15.38 -3.99
CA ILE A 53 -1.97 -16.69 -4.29
C ILE A 53 -2.03 -17.61 -3.05
N PHE A 54 -1.71 -17.08 -1.87
CA PHE A 54 -1.80 -17.83 -0.62
C PHE A 54 -3.23 -18.31 -0.32
N LEU A 55 -4.24 -17.47 -0.54
CA LEU A 55 -5.65 -17.85 -0.40
C LEU A 55 -6.05 -18.99 -1.35
N ILE A 56 -5.61 -18.94 -2.60
CA ILE A 56 -5.88 -20.01 -3.59
C ILE A 56 -5.29 -21.34 -3.12
N ILE A 57 -4.07 -21.34 -2.58
CA ILE A 57 -3.42 -22.54 -2.05
C ILE A 57 -4.22 -23.11 -0.85
N LEU A 58 -4.69 -22.26 0.06
CA LEU A 58 -5.52 -22.70 1.20
C LEU A 58 -6.85 -23.32 0.75
N ILE A 59 -7.48 -22.75 -0.27
CA ILE A 59 -8.72 -23.30 -0.84
C ILE A 59 -8.44 -24.67 -1.49
N ALA A 60 -7.38 -24.77 -2.29
CA ALA A 60 -6.99 -26.02 -2.93
C ALA A 60 -6.69 -27.13 -1.90
N LEU A 61 -5.95 -26.79 -0.84
CA LEU A 61 -5.71 -27.71 0.28
C LEU A 61 -7.02 -28.16 0.93
N SER A 62 -7.93 -27.23 1.23
CA SER A 62 -9.22 -27.55 1.86
C SER A 62 -10.07 -28.47 0.99
N LEU A 63 -10.09 -28.26 -0.33
CA LEU A 63 -10.81 -29.13 -1.28
C LEU A 63 -10.27 -30.55 -1.32
N ILE A 64 -8.99 -30.76 -1.03
CA ILE A 64 -8.37 -32.09 -0.97
C ILE A 64 -8.59 -32.73 0.42
N LEU A 65 -8.42 -31.94 1.48
CA LEU A 65 -8.52 -32.40 2.87
C LEU A 65 -9.96 -32.78 3.27
N LEU A 66 -10.97 -32.00 2.87
CA LEU A 66 -12.37 -32.27 3.19
C LEU A 66 -12.86 -33.67 2.76
N PRO A 67 -12.69 -34.10 1.49
CA PRO A 67 -13.12 -35.42 1.07
C PRO A 67 -12.29 -36.55 1.71
N LEU A 68 -11.00 -36.30 2.02
CA LEU A 68 -10.17 -37.26 2.77
C LEU A 68 -10.70 -37.48 4.18
N ILE A 69 -11.04 -36.40 4.90
CA ILE A 69 -11.60 -36.48 6.26
C ILE A 69 -12.97 -37.18 6.23
N GLN A 70 -13.84 -36.85 5.27
CA GLN A 70 -15.14 -37.51 5.13
C GLN A 70 -15.00 -39.02 4.91
N LYS A 71 -14.10 -39.43 4.00
CA LYS A 71 -13.80 -40.86 3.77
C LYS A 71 -13.26 -41.55 5.02
N LEU A 72 -12.37 -40.88 5.77
CA LEU A 72 -11.82 -41.43 7.00
C LEU A 72 -12.92 -41.61 8.07
N SER A 73 -13.81 -40.62 8.21
CA SER A 73 -14.90 -40.67 9.20
C SER A 73 -15.93 -41.77 8.89
N LEU A 74 -16.22 -42.02 7.61
CA LEU A 74 -17.12 -43.08 7.17
C LEU A 74 -16.53 -44.49 7.32
N THR A 75 -15.20 -44.60 7.43
CA THR A 75 -14.50 -45.89 7.57
C THR A 75 -14.39 -46.33 9.04
N GLN A 76 -14.66 -45.44 10.00
CA GLN A 76 -14.60 -45.72 11.44
C GLN A 76 -15.99 -45.79 12.12
N GLY A 77 -17.07 -45.61 11.35
CA GLY A 77 -18.46 -45.65 11.82
C GLY A 77 -19.18 -46.94 11.48
#